data_AF-A0A067Z4G3-F1
#
_entry.id   AF-A0A067Z4G3-F1
#
_cell.length_a   1.000
_cell.length_b   1.000
_cell.length_c   1.000
_cell.angle_alpha   90.00
_cell.angle_beta   90.00
_cell.angle_gamma   90.00
#
_symmetry.space_group_name_H-M   'P 1'
#
loop_
_entity.id
_entity.type
_entity.pdbx_description
1 polymer ?
#
loop_
_entity_poly.entity_id
_entity_poly.type
_entity_poly.pdbx_seq_one_letter_code
_entity_poly.pdbx_strand_id
1 'polypeptide(L)'
;MRRCVVAIRKAALFGLVFAGIAGTGTAGAAEAAWTASKCGAEPQAPAVKAATVAQYNESVDRVTAYEKAARVYNACVAAQANREETAISQEASARISHVHAGSAAVQSHIAASFQTLSANLAAASRKLGHH
;
A
#
# COMPACT_ATOMS: atom_id res chain seq x y z
N MET A 1 15.50 -33.64 -24.95
CA MET A 1 15.13 -35.07 -24.93
C MET A 1 15.23 -35.59 -23.50
N ARG A 2 14.24 -36.40 -23.10
CA ARG A 2 14.11 -37.29 -21.93
C ARG A 2 15.42 -37.56 -21.16
N ARG A 3 15.42 -37.61 -19.82
CA ARG A 3 14.84 -38.73 -19.05
C ARG A 3 14.41 -38.34 -17.63
N CYS A 4 13.16 -38.68 -17.31
CA CYS A 4 12.70 -38.95 -15.95
C CYS A 4 13.44 -40.18 -15.38
N VAL A 5 13.89 -40.10 -14.14
CA VAL A 5 13.93 -41.28 -13.25
C VAL A 5 13.29 -40.85 -11.94
N VAL A 6 12.02 -41.22 -11.80
CA VAL A 6 11.28 -41.24 -10.54
C VAL A 6 11.74 -42.49 -9.80
N ALA A 7 12.37 -42.32 -8.64
CA ALA A 7 12.53 -43.40 -7.67
C ALA A 7 11.71 -43.05 -6.43
N ILE A 8 10.48 -43.60 -6.42
CA ILE A 8 9.59 -43.61 -5.26
C ILE A 8 10.16 -44.58 -4.22
N ARG A 9 10.47 -44.10 -3.02
CA ARG A 9 10.42 -44.93 -1.81
C ARG A 9 9.57 -44.22 -0.75
N LYS A 10 8.64 -45.02 -0.23
CA LYS A 10 7.47 -44.63 0.56
C LYS A 10 7.84 -44.17 1.99
N ALA A 11 7.13 -43.12 2.40
CA ALA A 11 6.49 -42.92 3.71
C ALA A 11 7.36 -42.96 4.97
N ALA A 12 7.65 -41.78 5.51
CA ALA A 12 7.54 -41.54 6.94
C ALA A 12 6.65 -40.30 7.13
N LEU A 13 5.53 -40.50 7.82
CA LEU A 13 4.65 -39.44 8.26
C LEU A 13 5.43 -38.45 9.14
N PHE A 14 5.44 -37.18 8.75
CA PHE A 14 5.51 -36.08 9.70
C PHE A 14 4.54 -35.01 9.20
N GLY A 15 3.29 -35.11 9.67
CA GLY A 15 2.33 -34.02 9.56
C GLY A 15 2.84 -32.87 10.41
N LEU A 16 3.50 -31.92 9.76
CA LEU A 16 3.81 -30.64 10.38
C LEU A 16 2.51 -29.85 10.39
N VAL A 17 1.79 -30.01 11.51
CA VAL A 17 0.71 -29.12 11.93
C VAL A 17 1.27 -27.71 11.83
N PHE A 18 0.78 -26.93 10.87
CA PHE A 18 0.90 -25.48 10.88
C PHE A 18 0.13 -25.01 12.11
N ALA A 19 0.81 -24.97 13.26
CA ALA A 19 0.33 -24.26 14.43
C ALA A 19 0.24 -22.80 14.01
N GLY A 20 -0.99 -22.36 13.74
CA GLY A 20 -1.30 -20.96 13.50
C GLY A 20 -0.77 -20.17 14.69
N ILE A 21 0.31 -19.45 14.46
CA ILE A 21 0.69 -18.35 15.32
C ILE A 21 -0.45 -17.35 15.15
N ALA A 22 -1.40 -17.37 16.08
CA ALA A 22 -2.28 -16.25 16.34
C ALA A 22 -1.37 -15.11 16.80
N GLY A 23 -0.75 -14.44 15.83
CA GLY A 23 -0.16 -13.15 16.05
C GLY A 23 -1.30 -12.26 16.49
N THR A 24 -1.28 -11.86 17.76
CA THR A 24 -1.98 -10.68 18.25
C THR A 24 -1.32 -9.45 17.64
N GLY A 25 -1.26 -9.40 16.31
CA GLY A 25 -1.12 -8.16 15.59
C GLY A 25 -2.39 -7.39 15.89
N THR A 26 -2.27 -6.28 16.60
CA THR A 26 -3.31 -5.26 16.62
C THR A 26 -3.60 -4.92 15.17
N ALA A 27 -4.72 -5.43 14.64
CA ALA A 27 -5.32 -4.95 13.41
C ALA A 27 -5.71 -3.49 13.66
N GLY A 28 -4.74 -2.60 13.47
CA GLY A 28 -4.90 -1.17 13.62
C GLY A 28 -5.60 -0.65 12.38
N ALA A 29 -6.83 -0.18 12.59
CA ALA A 29 -7.77 0.36 11.62
C ALA A 29 -8.34 -0.68 10.64
N ALA A 30 -9.59 -1.07 10.87
CA ALA A 30 -10.49 -1.14 9.73
C ALA A 30 -10.43 0.24 9.07
N GLU A 31 -9.68 0.36 7.96
CA GLU A 31 -9.65 1.58 7.18
C GLU A 31 -11.10 1.91 6.85
N ALA A 32 -11.60 3.01 7.41
CA ALA A 32 -12.94 3.48 7.07
C ALA A 32 -12.99 3.59 5.54
N ALA A 33 -13.99 2.97 4.91
CA ALA A 33 -14.11 3.00 3.46
C ALA A 33 -14.06 4.46 2.98
N TRP A 34 -13.24 4.72 1.96
CA TRP A 34 -13.06 6.05 1.42
C TRP A 34 -14.40 6.63 0.95
N THR A 35 -14.64 7.92 1.20
CA THR A 35 -15.85 8.62 0.76
C THR A 35 -15.50 9.96 0.13
N ALA A 36 -16.27 10.35 -0.89
CA ALA A 36 -16.17 11.65 -1.54
C ALA A 36 -16.83 12.77 -0.71
N SER A 37 -16.44 12.90 0.56
CA SER A 37 -17.07 13.80 1.54
C SER A 37 -17.11 15.29 1.13
N LYS A 38 -16.30 15.70 0.15
CA LYS A 38 -16.29 17.08 -0.39
C LYS A 38 -17.17 17.27 -1.62
N CYS A 39 -17.76 16.21 -2.16
CA CYS A 39 -18.53 16.25 -3.40
C CYS A 39 -20.04 16.33 -3.23
N GLY A 40 -20.53 16.37 -1.98
CA GLY A 40 -21.95 16.35 -1.67
C GLY A 40 -22.55 14.95 -1.82
N ALA A 41 -23.87 14.88 -1.93
CA ALA A 41 -24.57 13.61 -2.09
C ALA A 41 -24.52 13.13 -3.55
N GLU A 42 -24.34 11.81 -3.72
CA GLU A 42 -24.45 11.18 -5.03
C GLU A 42 -25.88 11.34 -5.59
N PRO A 43 -26.04 11.90 -6.81
CA PRO A 43 -27.34 12.00 -7.45
C PRO A 43 -27.99 10.62 -7.59
N GLN A 44 -29.28 10.52 -7.28
CA GLN A 44 -30.00 9.26 -7.40
C GLN A 44 -30.58 9.12 -8.80
N ALA A 45 -30.37 7.96 -9.43
CA ALA A 45 -30.91 7.68 -10.76
C ALA A 45 -32.46 7.69 -10.72
N PRO A 46 -33.13 8.47 -11.58
CA PRO A 46 -34.58 8.54 -11.58
C PRO A 46 -35.19 7.29 -12.25
N ALA A 47 -36.39 6.91 -11.81
CA ALA A 47 -37.18 5.92 -12.54
C ALA A 47 -37.65 6.49 -13.90
N VAL A 48 -37.58 5.67 -14.95
CA VAL A 48 -38.11 6.01 -16.28
C VAL A 48 -39.53 5.47 -16.40
N LYS A 49 -40.46 6.33 -16.79
CA LYS A 49 -41.87 6.01 -17.04
C LYS A 49 -42.19 6.27 -18.51
N ALA A 50 -42.90 5.34 -19.15
CA ALA A 50 -43.17 5.42 -20.58
C ALA A 50 -44.59 4.95 -20.97
N ALA A 51 -45.54 4.92 -20.02
CA ALA A 51 -46.90 4.46 -20.34
C ALA A 51 -47.70 5.49 -21.16
N THR A 52 -47.32 6.76 -21.12
CA THR A 52 -47.87 7.82 -21.96
C THR A 52 -46.77 8.75 -22.47
N VAL A 53 -47.05 9.50 -23.53
CA VAL A 53 -46.12 10.52 -24.07
C VAL A 53 -45.73 11.55 -23.00
N ALA A 54 -46.69 11.97 -22.16
CA ALA A 54 -46.43 12.89 -21.06
C ALA A 54 -45.45 12.29 -20.04
N GLN A 55 -45.65 11.03 -19.64
CA GLN A 55 -44.74 10.35 -18.72
C GLN A 55 -43.34 10.15 -19.30
N TYR A 56 -43.25 9.87 -20.60
CA TYR A 56 -41.99 9.74 -21.30
C TYR A 56 -41.22 11.06 -21.31
N ASN A 57 -41.87 12.15 -21.73
CA ASN A 57 -41.25 13.48 -21.76
C ASN A 57 -40.78 13.92 -20.37
N GLU A 58 -41.59 13.71 -19.33
CA GLU A 58 -41.18 13.97 -17.94
C GLU A 58 -39.95 13.13 -17.53
N SER A 59 -39.86 11.89 -18.01
CA SER A 59 -38.70 11.02 -17.76
C SER A 59 -37.45 11.50 -18.49
N VAL A 60 -37.58 12.02 -19.71
CA VAL A 60 -36.48 12.63 -20.46
C VAL A 60 -35.89 13.81 -19.67
N ASP A 61 -36.73 14.68 -19.13
CA ASP A 61 -36.28 15.82 -18.32
C ASP A 61 -35.55 15.36 -17.05
N ARG A 62 -36.12 14.39 -16.32
CA ARG A 62 -35.49 13.85 -15.10
C ARG A 62 -34.15 13.17 -15.39
N VAL A 63 -34.05 12.39 -16.47
CA VAL A 63 -32.81 11.72 -16.87
C VAL A 63 -31.77 12.76 -17.27
N THR A 64 -32.14 13.78 -18.06
CA THR A 64 -31.24 14.86 -18.46
C THR A 64 -30.69 15.61 -17.24
N ALA A 65 -31.55 15.90 -16.26
CA ALA A 65 -31.13 16.53 -15.01
C ALA A 65 -30.18 15.64 -14.20
N TYR A 66 -30.48 14.35 -14.10
CA TYR A 66 -29.62 13.36 -13.44
C TYR A 66 -28.26 13.26 -14.12
N GLU A 67 -28.20 13.11 -15.44
CA GLU A 67 -26.93 12.99 -16.18
C GLU A 67 -26.03 14.21 -15.97
N LYS A 68 -26.63 15.42 -15.99
CA LYS A 68 -25.90 16.65 -15.68
C LYS A 68 -25.33 16.62 -14.26
N ALA A 69 -26.15 16.27 -13.27
CA ALA A 69 -25.71 16.20 -11.87
C ALA A 69 -24.63 15.12 -11.66
N ALA A 70 -24.82 13.93 -12.24
CA ALA A 70 -23.91 12.80 -12.13
C ALA A 70 -22.53 13.11 -12.75
N ARG A 71 -22.48 13.82 -13.89
CA ARG A 71 -21.21 14.26 -14.49
C ARG A 71 -20.46 15.23 -13.57
N VAL A 72 -21.17 16.18 -12.96
CA VAL A 72 -20.57 17.13 -12.01
C VAL A 72 -20.04 16.40 -10.76
N TYR A 73 -20.85 15.50 -10.20
CA TYR A 73 -20.46 14.69 -9.04
C TYR A 73 -19.22 13.84 -9.36
N ASN A 74 -19.23 13.09 -10.46
CA ASN A 74 -18.10 12.25 -10.86
C ASN A 74 -16.82 13.05 -11.12
N ALA A 75 -16.93 14.23 -11.72
CA ALA A 75 -15.77 15.11 -11.90
C ALA A 75 -15.18 15.54 -10.55
N CYS A 76 -16.03 15.85 -9.56
CA CYS A 76 -15.57 16.14 -8.20
C CYS A 76 -14.91 14.92 -7.55
N VAL A 77 -15.54 13.75 -7.63
CA VAL A 77 -15.04 12.49 -7.05
C VAL A 77 -13.64 12.19 -7.58
N ALA A 78 -13.47 12.23 -8.91
CA ALA A 78 -12.17 12.02 -9.54
C ALA A 78 -11.14 13.06 -9.10
N ALA A 79 -11.51 14.35 -9.03
CA ALA A 79 -10.61 15.40 -8.58
C ALA A 79 -10.20 15.24 -7.11
N GLN A 80 -11.12 14.78 -6.25
CA GLN A 80 -10.82 14.52 -4.84
C GLN A 80 -9.89 13.32 -4.70
N ALA A 81 -10.21 12.20 -5.33
CA ALA A 81 -9.38 10.99 -5.33
C ALA A 81 -7.95 11.30 -5.79
N ASN A 82 -7.79 11.95 -6.95
CA ASN A 82 -6.46 12.30 -7.48
C ASN A 82 -5.65 13.18 -6.52
N ARG A 83 -6.29 14.12 -5.82
CA ARG A 83 -5.61 14.97 -4.82
C ARG A 83 -5.13 14.15 -3.62
N GLU A 84 -5.98 13.27 -3.11
CA GLU A 84 -5.65 12.43 -1.96
C GLU A 84 -4.56 11.41 -2.31
N GLU A 85 -4.67 10.74 -3.46
CA GLU A 85 -3.64 9.82 -3.97
C GLU A 85 -2.29 10.51 -4.16
N THR A 86 -2.30 11.75 -4.68
CA THR A 86 -1.09 12.56 -4.82
C THR A 86 -0.49 12.89 -3.45
N ALA A 87 -1.31 13.30 -2.49
CA ALA A 87 -0.85 13.61 -1.14
C ALA A 87 -0.25 12.38 -0.45
N ILE A 88 -0.93 11.22 -0.53
CA ILE A 88 -0.44 9.94 -0.01
C ILE A 88 0.90 9.58 -0.67
N SER A 89 1.01 9.71 -1.99
CA SER A 89 2.24 9.38 -2.72
C SER A 89 3.42 10.26 -2.30
N GLN A 90 3.18 11.56 -2.12
CA GLN A 90 4.20 12.51 -1.68
C GLN A 90 4.63 12.22 -0.23
N GLU A 91 3.68 11.98 0.66
CA GLU A 91 3.96 11.61 2.04
C GLU A 91 4.75 10.30 2.13
N ALA A 92 4.32 9.27 1.41
CA ALA A 92 5.00 7.98 1.37
C ALA A 92 6.45 8.14 0.87
N SER A 93 6.65 8.90 -0.19
CA SER A 93 7.98 9.18 -0.74
C SER A 93 8.87 9.91 0.27
N ALA A 94 8.34 10.91 0.98
CA ALA A 94 9.07 11.62 2.02
C ALA A 94 9.47 10.70 3.18
N ARG A 95 8.54 9.86 3.65
CA ARG A 95 8.79 8.86 4.72
C ARG A 95 9.85 7.84 4.30
N ILE A 96 9.77 7.32 3.08
CA ILE A 96 10.76 6.37 2.53
C ILE A 96 12.12 7.04 2.43
N SER A 97 12.20 8.27 1.91
CA SER A 97 13.44 9.03 1.83
C SER A 97 14.08 9.24 3.21
N HIS A 98 13.28 9.59 4.22
CA HIS A 98 13.75 9.74 5.60
C HIS A 98 14.38 8.45 6.15
N VAL A 99 13.72 7.29 5.94
CA VAL A 99 14.24 5.98 6.36
C VAL A 99 15.53 5.62 5.62
N HIS A 100 15.61 5.91 4.31
CA HIS A 100 16.82 5.69 3.54
C HIS A 100 17.99 6.55 4.04
N ALA A 101 17.75 7.83 4.29
CA ALA A 101 18.78 8.73 4.81
C ALA A 101 19.28 8.27 6.19
N GLY A 102 18.37 7.92 7.10
CA GLY A 102 18.72 7.42 8.43
C GLY A 102 19.51 6.10 8.38
N SER A 103 19.07 5.14 7.57
CA SER A 103 19.77 3.85 7.42
C SER A 103 21.16 4.01 6.82
N ALA A 104 21.31 4.86 5.81
CA ALA A 104 22.62 5.18 5.24
C ALA A 104 23.57 5.83 6.25
N ALA A 105 23.06 6.76 7.08
CA ALA A 105 23.85 7.40 8.13
C ALA A 105 24.34 6.39 9.17
N VAL A 106 23.47 5.47 9.61
CA VAL A 106 23.84 4.39 10.54
C VAL A 106 24.92 3.49 9.94
N GLN A 107 24.75 3.05 8.69
CA GLN A 107 25.72 2.21 8.00
C GLN A 107 27.08 2.89 7.86
N SER A 108 27.09 4.19 7.52
CA SER A 108 28.31 5.01 7.44
C SER A 108 29.02 5.10 8.80
N HIS A 109 28.26 5.38 9.85
CA HIS A 109 28.79 5.45 11.22
C HIS A 109 29.41 4.13 11.69
N ILE A 110 28.75 3.01 11.40
CA ILE A 110 29.26 1.66 11.73
C ILE A 110 30.56 1.39 10.98
N ALA A 111 30.62 1.70 9.68
CA ALA A 111 31.84 1.53 8.89
C ALA A 111 33.01 2.36 9.44
N ALA A 112 32.77 3.62 9.80
CA ALA A 112 33.78 4.49 10.41
C ALA A 112 34.25 3.97 11.78
N SER A 113 33.31 3.43 12.57
CA SER A 113 33.62 2.81 13.87
C SER A 113 34.53 1.59 13.69
N PHE A 114 34.25 0.72 12.72
CA PHE A 114 35.11 -0.42 12.41
C PHE A 114 36.51 0.00 11.99
N GLN A 115 36.65 0.99 11.11
CA GLN A 115 37.97 1.50 10.70
C GLN A 115 38.77 2.02 11.91
N THR A 116 38.12 2.76 12.81
CA THR A 116 38.73 3.27 14.04
C THR A 116 39.19 2.14 14.96
N LEU A 117 38.34 1.14 15.18
CA LEU A 117 38.67 -0.03 16.00
C LEU A 117 39.85 -0.81 15.40
N SER A 118 39.86 -1.05 14.09
CA SER A 118 40.96 -1.71 13.40
C SER A 118 42.28 -0.94 13.53
N ALA A 119 42.26 0.39 13.40
CA ALA A 119 43.45 1.22 13.59
C ALA A 119 43.99 1.17 15.03
N ASN A 120 43.09 1.24 16.01
CA ASN A 120 43.45 1.16 17.43
C ASN A 120 44.06 -0.21 17.78
N LEU A 121 43.46 -1.30 17.30
CA LEU A 121 43.98 -2.65 17.49
C LEU A 121 45.38 -2.79 16.88
N ALA A 122 45.57 -2.34 15.65
CA ALA A 122 46.89 -2.39 15.00
C ALA A 122 47.95 -1.59 15.76
N ALA A 123 47.59 -0.42 16.30
CA ALA A 123 48.50 0.38 17.13
C ALA A 123 48.83 -0.31 18.46
N ALA A 124 47.86 -0.93 19.11
CA ALA A 124 48.07 -1.69 20.33
C ALA A 124 48.99 -2.90 20.10
N SER A 125 48.76 -3.68 19.04
CA SER A 125 49.61 -4.82 18.68
C SER A 125 51.07 -4.42 18.46
N ARG A 126 51.32 -3.28 17.78
CA ARG A 126 52.68 -2.76 17.61
C ARG A 126 53.34 -2.42 18.94
N LYS A 127 52.63 -1.78 19.87
CA LYS A 127 53.17 -1.45 21.20
C LYS A 127 53.55 -2.71 21.99
N LEU A 128 52.72 -3.75 21.94
CA LEU A 128 52.97 -5.01 22.66
C LEU A 128 54.13 -5.81 22.08
N GLY A 129 54.39 -5.73 20.76
CA GLY A 129 55.51 -6.44 20.11
C GLY A 129 56.89 -5.80 20.27
N HIS A 130 56.99 -4.65 20.95
CA HIS A 130 58.25 -3.97 21.27
C HIS A 130 58.72 -4.22 22.72
N HIS A 131 58.04 -5.11 23.44
CA HIS A 131 58.47 -5.69 24.72
C HIS A 131 58.94 -7.13 24.50
#